data_AF-A0AAD4I7V3-F1
#
_entry.id   AF-A0AAD4I7V3-F1
#
_cell.length_a   1.000
_cell.length_b   1.000
_cell.length_c   1.000
_cell.angle_alpha   90.00
_cell.angle_beta   90.00
_cell.angle_gamma   90.00
#
_symmetry.space_group_name_H-M   'P 1'
#
loop_
_entity.id
_entity.type
_entity.pdbx_description
1 polymer ?
#
loop_
_entity_poly.entity_id
_entity_poly.type
_entity_poly.pdbx_seq_one_letter_code
_entity_poly.pdbx_strand_id
1 'polypeptide(L)'
;MAIQMMALALQVRNESCQIDLQPNTVDIANTSYVKLVRSAKLPSGRTYRYVFSPPTTSDKPYILFMHGFPDSSYGWVNQIEYFTRHGYGVIAPDMLGYGGTDRPDNLESYRLTTMGSELVGLLDCEGIDQVIGVGHDFGSTMLSTLNIYHAERLSALAFLTLGYAPPGTNLRLVDLEAVNNQTNALLGYTVFGYFVYHNTEEAAAAYDNHLDSAYSLWFTNNATYQRDHLAALGGVEQWLSEDRRAPYGGVYVTDVVKE
;
A
#
# COMPACT_ATOMS: atom_id res chain seq x y z
N MET A 1 0.17 -12.99 -41.66
CA MET A 1 -0.59 -13.69 -40.60
C MET A 1 -0.05 -13.39 -39.19
N ALA A 2 0.56 -12.21 -38.96
CA ALA A 2 1.15 -11.82 -37.66
C ALA A 2 0.63 -10.46 -37.14
N ILE A 3 -0.29 -9.81 -37.86
CA ILE A 3 -0.82 -8.48 -37.51
C ILE A 3 -2.26 -8.56 -36.95
N GLN A 4 -2.83 -9.78 -36.89
CA GLN A 4 -4.26 -9.98 -36.58
C GLN A 4 -4.51 -10.71 -35.25
N MET A 5 -3.46 -11.05 -34.49
CA MET A 5 -3.57 -11.66 -33.15
C MET A 5 -3.44 -10.66 -32.00
N MET A 6 -3.24 -9.37 -32.27
CA MET A 6 -3.18 -8.32 -31.24
C MET A 6 -4.55 -7.65 -30.99
N ALA A 7 -5.61 -8.29 -31.45
CA ALA A 7 -6.99 -7.82 -31.34
C ALA A 7 -7.86 -8.94 -30.76
N LEU A 8 -7.68 -9.29 -29.49
CA LEU A 8 -8.69 -10.00 -28.71
C LEU A 8 -8.44 -9.73 -27.23
N ALA A 9 -9.49 -9.27 -26.53
CA ALA A 9 -9.52 -8.73 -25.16
C ALA A 9 -9.03 -7.28 -24.98
N LEU A 10 -9.53 -6.35 -25.80
CA LEU A 10 -9.94 -5.05 -25.23
C LEU A 10 -11.35 -5.25 -24.69
N GLN A 11 -11.47 -5.66 -23.42
CA GLN A 11 -12.67 -5.37 -22.66
C GLN A 11 -12.89 -3.86 -22.71
N VAL A 12 -14.15 -3.45 -22.89
CA VAL A 12 -14.54 -2.04 -23.05
C VAL A 12 -14.01 -1.28 -21.85
N ARG A 13 -12.92 -0.52 -22.02
CA ARG A 13 -12.40 0.37 -20.99
C ARG A 13 -13.49 1.36 -20.65
N ASN A 14 -13.67 1.64 -19.36
CA ASN A 14 -14.62 2.66 -18.97
C ASN A 14 -14.16 4.03 -19.51
N GLU A 15 -14.87 4.58 -20.49
CA GLU A 15 -14.53 5.84 -21.20
C GLU A 15 -14.51 7.07 -20.26
N SER A 16 -15.07 6.94 -19.05
CA SER A 16 -15.02 7.99 -18.03
C SER A 16 -13.68 8.07 -17.29
N CYS A 17 -12.80 7.09 -17.45
CA CYS A 17 -11.47 7.09 -16.85
C CYS A 17 -10.45 7.84 -17.71
N GLN A 18 -9.61 8.64 -17.07
CA GLN A 18 -8.48 9.30 -17.74
C GLN A 18 -7.18 8.59 -17.33
N ILE A 19 -6.67 7.72 -18.19
CA ILE A 19 -5.43 6.98 -17.95
C ILE A 19 -4.26 7.75 -18.58
N ASP A 20 -3.27 8.07 -17.75
CA ASP A 20 -1.96 8.54 -18.19
C ASP A 20 -0.96 7.37 -18.17
N LEU A 21 -0.38 7.09 -19.34
CA LEU A 21 0.59 6.01 -19.52
C LEU A 21 2.01 6.42 -19.15
N GLN A 22 2.27 7.72 -18.92
CA GLN A 22 3.57 8.29 -18.62
C GLN A 22 3.46 9.38 -17.55
N PRO A 23 2.94 9.04 -16.35
CA PRO A 23 2.81 10.01 -15.27
C PRO A 23 4.19 10.52 -14.82
N ASN A 24 4.17 11.60 -14.03
CA ASN A 24 5.37 12.05 -13.34
C ASN A 24 5.88 10.93 -12.40
N THR A 25 7.15 10.55 -12.59
CA THR A 25 7.82 9.45 -11.91
C THR A 25 9.20 9.87 -11.40
N VAL A 26 9.46 11.18 -11.24
CA VAL A 26 10.75 11.69 -10.77
C VAL A 26 11.14 11.09 -9.42
N ASP A 27 10.17 10.94 -8.52
CA ASP A 27 10.31 10.35 -7.18
C ASP A 27 10.64 8.85 -7.19
N ILE A 28 10.45 8.16 -8.32
CA ILE A 28 10.71 6.72 -8.44
C ILE A 28 11.57 6.38 -9.65
N ALA A 29 12.30 7.37 -10.19
CA ALA A 29 13.05 7.26 -11.44
C ALA A 29 14.08 6.12 -11.42
N ASN A 30 14.58 5.78 -10.24
CA ASN A 30 15.60 4.78 -10.01
C ASN A 30 15.04 3.38 -9.69
N THR A 31 13.72 3.19 -9.72
CA THR A 31 13.08 1.89 -9.47
C THR A 31 13.09 1.01 -10.73
N SER A 32 13.16 -0.31 -10.56
CA SER A 32 13.22 -1.25 -11.69
C SER A 32 11.91 -1.35 -12.48
N TYR A 33 10.77 -0.98 -11.88
CA TYR A 33 9.45 -1.04 -12.52
C TYR A 33 8.97 0.32 -13.03
N VAL A 34 9.74 1.41 -12.95
CA VAL A 34 9.29 2.77 -13.31
C VAL A 34 8.60 2.84 -14.69
N LYS A 35 9.06 2.03 -15.64
CA LYS A 35 8.52 1.95 -17.01
C LYS A 35 7.13 1.31 -17.12
N LEU A 36 6.67 0.67 -16.05
CA LEU A 36 5.36 0.02 -15.93
C LEU A 36 4.33 0.92 -15.24
N VAL A 37 4.75 2.09 -14.74
CA VAL A 37 3.90 2.97 -13.94
C VAL A 37 2.92 3.73 -14.83
N ARG A 38 1.68 3.81 -14.37
CA ARG A 38 0.59 4.59 -14.95
C ARG A 38 -0.08 5.41 -13.86
N SER A 39 -0.88 6.37 -14.26
CA SER A 39 -1.90 6.93 -13.37
C SER A 39 -3.28 6.89 -14.03
N ALA A 40 -4.32 6.87 -13.21
CA ALA A 40 -5.69 6.91 -13.68
C ALA A 40 -6.50 7.82 -12.77
N LYS A 41 -7.16 8.81 -13.38
CA LYS A 41 -8.23 9.55 -12.73
C LYS A 41 -9.52 8.74 -12.86
N LEU A 42 -10.01 8.28 -11.72
CA LEU A 42 -11.23 7.49 -11.58
C LEU A 42 -12.48 8.37 -11.70
N PRO A 43 -13.66 7.79 -11.95
CA PRO A 43 -14.93 8.53 -11.96
C PRO A 43 -15.26 9.22 -10.63
N SER A 44 -14.72 8.74 -9.50
CA SER A 44 -14.81 9.42 -8.20
C SER A 44 -14.08 10.77 -8.17
N GLY A 45 -13.27 11.07 -9.20
CA GLY A 45 -12.40 12.24 -9.28
C GLY A 45 -10.99 11.99 -8.73
N ARG A 46 -10.76 10.86 -8.05
CA ARG A 46 -9.48 10.48 -7.46
C ARG A 46 -8.48 10.02 -8.49
N THR A 47 -7.22 10.41 -8.36
CA THR A 47 -6.11 9.88 -9.14
C THR A 47 -5.37 8.80 -8.37
N TYR A 48 -5.19 7.63 -8.99
CA TYR A 48 -4.33 6.56 -8.49
C TYR A 48 -3.09 6.42 -9.37
N ARG A 49 -1.91 6.32 -8.74
CA ARG A 49 -0.69 5.84 -9.39
C ARG A 49 -0.54 4.35 -9.13
N TYR A 50 -0.19 3.59 -10.15
CA TYR A 50 -0.09 2.15 -10.06
C TYR A 50 0.88 1.57 -11.09
N VAL A 51 1.47 0.44 -10.74
CA VAL A 51 2.20 -0.40 -11.69
C VAL A 51 1.20 -1.20 -12.49
N PHE A 52 1.37 -1.25 -13.81
CA PHE A 52 0.53 -2.02 -14.71
C PHE A 52 1.34 -2.81 -15.73
N SER A 53 1.02 -4.10 -15.87
CA SER A 53 1.51 -4.93 -16.95
C SER A 53 0.41 -5.89 -17.39
N PRO A 54 0.00 -5.92 -18.67
CA PRO A 54 -1.01 -6.86 -19.13
C PRO A 54 -0.42 -8.28 -19.22
N PRO A 55 -1.25 -9.33 -19.09
CA PRO A 55 -0.81 -10.70 -19.29
C PRO A 55 -0.36 -10.91 -20.73
N THR A 56 0.61 -11.81 -20.95
CA THR A 56 1.11 -12.11 -22.31
C THR A 56 0.13 -12.93 -23.14
N THR A 57 -0.79 -13.64 -22.48
CA THR A 57 -1.79 -14.50 -23.08
C THR A 57 -3.10 -14.42 -22.28
N SER A 58 -4.24 -14.66 -22.93
CA SER A 58 -5.57 -14.49 -22.29
C SER A 58 -5.88 -15.50 -21.18
N ASP A 59 -5.14 -16.61 -21.09
CA ASP A 59 -5.26 -17.62 -20.03
C ASP A 59 -4.50 -17.26 -18.75
N LYS A 60 -3.63 -16.25 -18.80
CA LYS A 60 -2.88 -15.77 -17.63
C LYS A 60 -3.72 -14.75 -16.86
N PRO A 61 -3.93 -14.96 -15.54
CA PRO A 61 -4.74 -14.05 -14.75
C PRO A 61 -3.99 -12.75 -14.43
N TYR A 62 -4.75 -11.71 -14.09
CA TYR A 62 -4.24 -10.53 -13.43
C TYR A 62 -4.05 -10.78 -11.93
N ILE A 63 -3.02 -10.19 -11.35
CA ILE A 63 -2.76 -10.19 -9.92
C ILE A 63 -2.80 -8.75 -9.41
N LEU A 64 -3.68 -8.49 -8.44
CA LEU A 64 -3.80 -7.21 -7.75
C LEU A 64 -3.02 -7.27 -6.43
N PHE A 65 -1.93 -6.51 -6.34
CA PHE A 65 -1.12 -6.38 -5.14
C PHE A 65 -1.51 -5.16 -4.33
N MET A 66 -1.89 -5.35 -3.07
CA MET A 66 -2.25 -4.29 -2.13
C MET A 66 -1.21 -4.27 -1.00
N HIS A 67 -0.46 -3.17 -0.91
CA HIS A 67 0.55 -2.97 0.13
C HIS A 67 -0.09 -2.53 1.47
N GLY A 68 0.73 -2.54 2.54
CA GLY A 68 0.33 -2.15 3.89
C GLY A 68 0.85 -0.78 4.31
N PHE A 69 1.10 -0.61 5.61
CA PHE A 69 1.60 0.61 6.21
C PHE A 69 2.92 0.41 6.99
N PRO A 70 3.86 1.37 6.90
CA PRO A 70 4.05 2.33 5.82
C PRO A 70 4.77 1.64 4.63
N ASP A 71 4.14 1.62 3.46
CA ASP A 71 4.66 0.94 2.27
C ASP A 71 4.21 1.66 0.98
N SER A 72 4.58 1.13 -0.19
CA SER A 72 4.10 1.59 -1.50
C SER A 72 4.00 0.40 -2.46
N SER A 73 3.66 0.66 -3.73
CA SER A 73 3.81 -0.35 -4.78
C SER A 73 5.24 -0.92 -4.87
N TYR A 74 6.25 -0.19 -4.36
CA TYR A 74 7.64 -0.64 -4.36
C TYR A 74 7.89 -1.89 -3.53
N GLY A 75 7.13 -2.11 -2.45
CA GLY A 75 7.23 -3.31 -1.63
C GLY A 75 7.04 -4.61 -2.44
N TRP A 76 6.37 -4.52 -3.59
CA TRP A 76 6.11 -5.64 -4.49
C TRP A 76 7.12 -5.78 -5.64
N VAL A 77 8.21 -5.01 -5.68
CA VAL A 77 9.13 -4.98 -6.83
C VAL A 77 9.59 -6.36 -7.29
N ASN A 78 9.91 -7.26 -6.35
CA ASN A 78 10.36 -8.61 -6.66
C ASN A 78 9.22 -9.47 -7.24
N GLN A 79 8.01 -9.33 -6.71
CA GLN A 79 6.82 -10.04 -7.19
C GLN A 79 6.41 -9.53 -8.56
N ILE A 80 6.38 -8.21 -8.75
CA ILE A 80 6.12 -7.56 -10.05
C ILE A 80 7.09 -8.12 -11.09
N GLU A 81 8.40 -8.08 -10.83
CA GLU A 81 9.42 -8.57 -11.77
C GLU A 81 9.28 -10.08 -12.05
N TYR A 82 8.97 -10.88 -11.03
CA TYR A 82 8.75 -12.31 -11.20
C TYR A 82 7.53 -12.60 -12.08
N PHE A 83 6.36 -12.06 -11.74
CA PHE A 83 5.10 -12.42 -12.39
C PHE A 83 5.01 -11.87 -13.82
N THR A 84 5.50 -10.66 -14.06
CA THR A 84 5.57 -10.10 -15.43
C THR A 84 6.49 -10.93 -16.34
N ARG A 85 7.66 -11.37 -15.86
CA ARG A 85 8.55 -12.28 -16.61
C ARG A 85 7.91 -13.63 -16.94
N HIS A 86 6.96 -14.09 -16.13
CA HIS A 86 6.21 -15.33 -16.34
C HIS A 86 4.87 -15.12 -17.05
N GLY A 87 4.62 -13.92 -17.59
CA GLY A 87 3.48 -13.61 -18.45
C GLY A 87 2.16 -13.33 -17.73
N TYR A 88 2.18 -13.19 -16.41
CA TYR A 88 0.98 -12.81 -15.64
C TYR A 88 0.68 -11.32 -15.79
N GLY A 89 -0.61 -10.98 -15.72
CA GLY A 89 -1.02 -9.59 -15.59
C GLY A 89 -0.73 -9.10 -14.17
N VAL A 90 -0.26 -7.87 -14.04
CA VAL A 90 0.06 -7.25 -12.76
C VAL A 90 -0.60 -5.88 -12.68
N ILE A 91 -1.26 -5.65 -11.56
CA ILE A 91 -1.70 -4.33 -11.12
C ILE A 91 -1.30 -4.13 -9.66
N ALA A 92 -0.53 -3.09 -9.37
CA ALA A 92 -0.08 -2.78 -8.01
C ALA A 92 -0.19 -1.27 -7.75
N PRO A 93 -1.31 -0.79 -7.18
CA PRO A 93 -1.46 0.61 -6.84
C PRO A 93 -0.55 1.03 -5.68
N ASP A 94 -0.10 2.28 -5.72
CA ASP A 94 0.09 3.02 -4.48
C ASP A 94 -1.30 3.24 -3.88
N MET A 95 -1.57 2.70 -2.69
CA MET A 95 -2.86 2.80 -2.02
C MET A 95 -3.19 4.27 -1.72
N LEU A 96 -4.47 4.57 -1.46
CA LEU A 96 -4.91 5.94 -1.14
C LEU A 96 -4.07 6.52 0.01
N GLY A 97 -3.54 7.74 -0.18
CA GLY A 97 -2.64 8.38 0.78
C GLY A 97 -1.14 8.14 0.55
N TYR A 98 -0.75 7.28 -0.40
CA TYR A 98 0.65 6.89 -0.62
C TYR A 98 1.16 7.28 -2.01
N GLY A 99 2.48 7.51 -2.09
CA GLY A 99 3.20 7.72 -3.35
C GLY A 99 2.55 8.80 -4.22
N GLY A 100 2.26 8.44 -5.46
CA GLY A 100 1.65 9.33 -6.46
C GLY A 100 0.13 9.22 -6.56
N THR A 101 -0.50 8.47 -5.65
CA THR A 101 -1.96 8.44 -5.49
C THR A 101 -2.39 9.62 -4.62
N ASP A 102 -3.59 10.15 -4.87
CA ASP A 102 -4.16 11.27 -4.12
C ASP A 102 -4.16 10.99 -2.60
N ARG A 103 -3.99 12.08 -1.83
CA ARG A 103 -3.91 12.07 -0.37
C ARG A 103 -4.94 13.05 0.21
N PRO A 104 -6.23 12.70 0.22
CA PRO A 104 -7.28 13.59 0.73
C PRO A 104 -7.12 13.84 2.24
N ASP A 105 -7.41 15.05 2.71
CA ASP A 105 -7.43 15.37 4.14
C ASP A 105 -8.67 14.80 4.86
N ASN A 106 -9.75 14.58 4.12
CA ASN A 106 -11.00 14.08 4.68
C ASN A 106 -10.89 12.59 5.04
N LEU A 107 -10.93 12.28 6.35
CA LEU A 107 -10.91 10.93 6.92
C LEU A 107 -11.91 9.98 6.28
N GLU A 108 -13.09 10.47 5.88
CA GLU A 108 -14.14 9.61 5.30
C GLU A 108 -13.75 9.04 3.93
N SER A 109 -12.74 9.62 3.28
CA SER A 109 -12.15 9.05 2.06
C SER A 109 -11.47 7.70 2.31
N TYR A 110 -10.95 7.47 3.52
CA TYR A 110 -10.19 6.27 3.89
C TYR A 110 -11.09 5.16 4.48
N ARG A 111 -12.41 5.31 4.39
CA ARG A 111 -13.32 4.18 4.67
C ARG A 111 -12.97 3.03 3.74
N LEU A 112 -12.78 1.84 4.31
CA LEU A 112 -12.38 0.64 3.55
C LEU A 112 -13.33 0.34 2.39
N THR A 113 -14.63 0.52 2.58
CA THR A 113 -15.64 0.31 1.51
C THR A 113 -15.48 1.32 0.37
N THR A 114 -15.19 2.59 0.68
CA THR A 114 -14.89 3.62 -0.33
C THR A 114 -13.64 3.25 -1.12
N MET A 115 -12.55 2.95 -0.42
CA MET A 115 -11.28 2.55 -1.05
C MET A 115 -11.44 1.26 -1.88
N GLY A 116 -12.20 0.28 -1.39
CA GLY A 116 -12.50 -0.95 -2.13
C GLY A 116 -13.26 -0.69 -3.43
N SER A 117 -14.26 0.20 -3.38
CA SER A 117 -14.99 0.63 -4.60
C SER A 117 -14.08 1.40 -5.57
N GLU A 118 -13.12 2.18 -5.08
CA GLU A 118 -12.13 2.85 -5.93
C GLU A 118 -11.15 1.87 -6.58
N LEU A 119 -10.69 0.83 -5.87
CA LEU A 119 -9.88 -0.24 -6.47
C LEU A 119 -10.66 -0.99 -7.56
N VAL A 120 -11.94 -1.26 -7.33
CA VAL A 120 -12.85 -1.81 -8.35
C VAL A 120 -12.95 -0.87 -9.55
N GLY A 121 -13.14 0.43 -9.32
CA GLY A 121 -13.16 1.43 -10.38
C GLY A 121 -11.85 1.47 -11.17
N LEU A 122 -10.70 1.30 -10.51
CA LEU A 122 -9.40 1.19 -11.16
C LEU A 122 -9.32 -0.04 -12.07
N LEU A 123 -9.82 -1.20 -11.62
CA LEU A 123 -9.91 -2.40 -12.47
C LEU A 123 -10.83 -2.18 -13.67
N ASP A 124 -11.96 -1.49 -13.49
CA ASP A 124 -12.90 -1.16 -14.58
C ASP A 124 -12.27 -0.22 -15.61
N CYS A 125 -11.44 0.74 -15.19
CA CYS A 125 -10.71 1.62 -16.10
C CYS A 125 -9.77 0.84 -17.04
N GLU A 126 -9.13 -0.21 -16.52
CA GLU A 126 -8.27 -1.10 -17.31
C GLU A 126 -9.03 -2.23 -18.00
N GLY A 127 -10.35 -2.31 -17.81
CA GLY A 127 -11.20 -3.35 -18.41
C GLY A 127 -10.96 -4.74 -17.81
N ILE A 128 -10.54 -4.83 -16.55
CA ILE A 128 -10.21 -6.09 -15.88
C ILE A 128 -11.43 -6.58 -15.09
N ASP A 129 -11.98 -7.73 -15.47
CA ASP A 129 -13.14 -8.30 -14.80
C ASP A 129 -12.79 -8.99 -13.46
N GLN A 130 -11.79 -9.89 -13.47
CA GLN A 130 -11.38 -10.62 -12.27
C GLN A 130 -9.86 -10.59 -12.07
N VAL A 131 -9.44 -10.63 -10.81
CA VAL A 131 -8.04 -10.69 -10.40
C VAL A 131 -7.82 -11.76 -9.34
N ILE A 132 -6.57 -12.20 -9.19
CA ILE A 132 -6.09 -12.81 -7.95
C ILE A 132 -5.71 -11.67 -7.02
N GLY A 133 -6.36 -11.55 -5.87
CA GLY A 133 -6.07 -10.51 -4.88
C GLY A 133 -4.98 -10.94 -3.90
N VAL A 134 -3.96 -10.11 -3.72
CA VAL A 134 -2.85 -10.33 -2.78
C VAL A 134 -2.73 -9.13 -1.85
N GLY A 135 -2.81 -9.37 -0.54
CA GLY A 135 -2.73 -8.33 0.48
C GLY A 135 -1.58 -8.57 1.45
N HIS A 136 -0.90 -7.50 1.84
CA HIS A 136 0.11 -7.48 2.92
C HIS A 136 -0.28 -6.44 3.97
N ASP A 137 -0.24 -6.79 5.27
CA ASP A 137 -0.53 -5.86 6.37
C ASP A 137 -1.93 -5.18 6.18
N PHE A 138 -2.07 -3.85 6.11
CA PHE A 138 -3.36 -3.20 5.82
C PHE A 138 -3.90 -3.51 4.42
N GLY A 139 -3.06 -3.94 3.48
CA GLY A 139 -3.47 -4.54 2.23
C GLY A 139 -4.26 -5.84 2.41
N SER A 140 -4.01 -6.62 3.47
CA SER A 140 -4.83 -7.78 3.84
C SER A 140 -6.21 -7.36 4.36
N THR A 141 -6.29 -6.27 5.12
CA THR A 141 -7.57 -5.69 5.54
C THR A 141 -8.38 -5.21 4.32
N MET A 142 -7.70 -4.61 3.34
CA MET A 142 -8.33 -4.24 2.07
C MET A 142 -8.79 -5.45 1.27
N LEU A 143 -7.96 -6.49 1.16
CA LEU A 143 -8.33 -7.75 0.48
C LEU A 143 -9.55 -8.40 1.12
N SER A 144 -9.63 -8.37 2.45
CA SER A 144 -10.82 -8.84 3.18
C SER A 144 -12.05 -8.04 2.79
N THR A 145 -11.93 -6.71 2.70
CA THR A 145 -13.01 -5.80 2.27
C THR A 145 -13.48 -6.12 0.85
N LEU A 146 -12.56 -6.29 -0.11
CA LEU A 146 -12.92 -6.71 -1.47
C LEU A 146 -13.62 -8.07 -1.47
N ASN A 147 -13.14 -9.04 -0.70
CA ASN A 147 -13.78 -10.35 -0.60
C ASN A 147 -15.20 -10.29 0.00
N ILE A 148 -15.51 -9.29 0.82
CA ILE A 148 -16.83 -9.12 1.43
C ILE A 148 -17.80 -8.40 0.49
N TYR A 149 -17.36 -7.31 -0.15
CA TYR A 149 -18.25 -6.41 -0.89
C TYR A 149 -18.16 -6.54 -2.41
N HIS A 150 -17.09 -7.17 -2.93
CA HIS A 150 -16.75 -7.27 -4.34
C HIS A 150 -16.16 -8.65 -4.68
N ALA A 151 -16.69 -9.72 -4.05
CA ALA A 151 -16.19 -11.09 -4.20
C ALA A 151 -16.18 -11.57 -5.66
N GLU A 152 -17.12 -11.07 -6.48
CA GLU A 152 -17.21 -11.35 -7.90
C GLU A 152 -15.97 -10.92 -8.69
N ARG A 153 -15.17 -10.00 -8.15
CA ARG A 153 -13.93 -9.49 -8.77
C ARG A 153 -12.71 -10.33 -8.45
N LEU A 154 -12.84 -11.35 -7.60
CA LEU A 154 -11.72 -12.13 -7.08
C LEU A 154 -11.82 -13.59 -7.51
N SER A 155 -10.84 -14.05 -8.30
CA SER A 155 -10.74 -15.46 -8.71
C SER A 155 -9.96 -16.31 -7.70
N ALA A 156 -9.07 -15.68 -6.92
CA ALA A 156 -8.36 -16.28 -5.80
C ALA A 156 -7.83 -15.18 -4.86
N LEU A 157 -7.41 -15.57 -3.65
CA LEU A 157 -6.95 -14.67 -2.59
C LEU A 157 -5.65 -15.20 -1.97
N ALA A 158 -4.71 -14.31 -1.66
CA ALA A 158 -3.54 -14.60 -0.85
C ALA A 158 -3.30 -13.51 0.20
N PHE A 159 -3.17 -13.93 1.46
CA PHE A 159 -2.97 -13.07 2.61
C PHE A 159 -1.54 -13.21 3.13
N LEU A 160 -0.82 -12.10 3.26
CA LEU A 160 0.55 -12.03 3.78
C LEU A 160 0.58 -11.21 5.07
N THR A 161 1.25 -11.74 6.09
CA THR A 161 1.34 -11.18 7.47
C THR A 161 0.03 -11.24 8.26
N LEU A 162 -1.06 -10.71 7.74
CA LEU A 162 -2.39 -10.72 8.38
C LEU A 162 -3.37 -11.58 7.58
N GLY A 163 -4.16 -12.41 8.26
CA GLY A 163 -5.21 -13.23 7.66
C GLY A 163 -6.51 -12.46 7.38
N TYR A 164 -7.56 -13.20 6.99
CA TYR A 164 -8.90 -12.63 6.77
C TYR A 164 -9.44 -11.94 8.03
N ALA A 165 -9.95 -10.72 7.84
CA ALA A 165 -10.62 -9.94 8.88
C ALA A 165 -12.09 -9.70 8.49
N PRO A 166 -13.07 -10.19 9.27
CA PRO A 166 -14.48 -9.92 9.00
C PRO A 166 -14.86 -8.46 9.30
N PRO A 167 -16.01 -7.96 8.81
CA PRO A 167 -16.47 -6.61 9.12
C PRO A 167 -16.51 -6.34 10.62
N GLY A 168 -16.04 -5.17 11.04
CA GLY A 168 -16.13 -4.72 12.43
C GLY A 168 -15.02 -5.25 13.36
N THR A 169 -14.06 -6.04 12.86
CA THR A 169 -12.87 -6.44 13.63
C THR A 169 -11.69 -5.48 13.45
N ASN A 170 -11.97 -4.19 13.23
CA ASN A 170 -10.93 -3.18 13.09
C ASN A 170 -10.18 -3.02 14.42
N LEU A 171 -8.88 -2.70 14.34
CA LEU A 171 -8.06 -2.36 15.51
C LEU A 171 -8.57 -1.06 16.14
N ARG A 172 -9.45 -1.15 17.14
CA ARG A 172 -9.88 0.03 17.92
C ARG A 172 -8.83 0.35 18.97
N LEU A 173 -8.85 1.58 19.49
CA LEU A 173 -7.94 2.00 20.56
C LEU A 173 -7.97 1.06 21.77
N VAL A 174 -9.15 0.59 22.18
CA VAL A 174 -9.26 -0.38 23.30
C VAL A 174 -8.56 -1.70 23.01
N ASP A 175 -8.58 -2.15 21.75
CA ASP A 175 -7.92 -3.38 21.34
C ASP A 175 -6.39 -3.16 21.32
N LEU A 176 -5.92 -1.99 20.86
CA LEU A 176 -4.50 -1.59 20.91
C LEU A 176 -3.98 -1.47 22.34
N GLU A 177 -4.74 -0.84 23.24
CA GLU A 177 -4.41 -0.73 24.66
C GLU A 177 -4.29 -2.11 25.31
N ALA A 178 -5.22 -3.02 25.02
CA ALA A 178 -5.17 -4.39 25.52
C ALA A 178 -3.90 -5.12 25.05
N VAL A 179 -3.55 -5.00 23.76
CA VAL A 179 -2.33 -5.60 23.20
C VAL A 179 -1.07 -4.99 23.81
N ASN A 180 -1.02 -3.66 23.97
CA ASN A 180 0.10 -2.96 24.59
C ASN A 180 0.28 -3.37 26.06
N ASN A 181 -0.80 -3.47 26.83
CA ASN A 181 -0.74 -3.94 28.22
C ASN A 181 -0.24 -5.38 28.30
N GLN A 182 -0.75 -6.26 27.44
CA GLN A 182 -0.36 -7.66 27.40
C GLN A 182 1.12 -7.83 27.01
N THR A 183 1.57 -7.12 25.97
CA THR A 183 2.96 -7.20 25.51
C THR A 183 3.92 -6.59 26.51
N ASN A 184 3.55 -5.49 27.18
CA ASN A 184 4.36 -4.93 28.25
C ASN A 184 4.52 -5.91 29.42
N ALA A 185 3.44 -6.61 29.81
CA ALA A 185 3.50 -7.60 30.88
C ALA A 185 4.36 -8.84 30.52
N LEU A 186 4.36 -9.25 29.25
CA LEU A 186 5.06 -10.45 28.79
C LEU A 186 6.51 -10.20 28.35
N LEU A 187 6.76 -9.07 27.70
CA LEU A 187 8.02 -8.74 27.02
C LEU A 187 8.77 -7.59 27.69
N GLY A 188 8.13 -6.84 28.59
CA GLY A 188 8.69 -5.66 29.24
C GLY A 188 8.64 -4.37 28.41
N TYR A 189 7.93 -4.38 27.28
CA TYR A 189 7.69 -3.20 26.44
C TYR A 189 6.40 -3.36 25.61
N THR A 190 5.80 -2.24 25.22
CA THR A 190 4.63 -2.18 24.33
C THR A 190 5.03 -2.40 22.88
N VAL A 191 4.16 -2.99 22.04
CA VAL A 191 4.49 -3.24 20.61
C VAL A 191 3.86 -2.23 19.65
N PHE A 192 2.75 -1.60 20.03
CA PHE A 192 1.97 -0.67 19.22
C PHE A 192 1.89 0.72 19.86
N GLY A 193 2.95 1.18 20.54
CA GLY A 193 2.97 2.52 21.13
C GLY A 193 2.81 3.63 20.10
N TYR A 194 3.44 3.48 18.93
CA TYR A 194 3.31 4.43 17.82
C TYR A 194 1.86 4.63 17.34
N PHE A 195 1.04 3.58 17.33
CA PHE A 195 -0.35 3.68 16.84
C PHE A 195 -1.19 4.60 17.72
N VAL A 196 -0.89 4.65 19.02
CA VAL A 196 -1.56 5.57 19.96
C VAL A 196 -1.23 7.01 19.60
N TYR A 197 0.04 7.30 19.29
CA TYR A 197 0.46 8.63 18.85
C TYR A 197 -0.12 9.01 17.49
N HIS A 198 -0.15 8.09 16.52
CA HIS A 198 -0.77 8.36 15.21
C HIS A 198 -2.23 8.77 15.26
N ASN A 199 -2.93 8.44 16.34
CA ASN A 199 -4.33 8.79 16.52
C ASN A 199 -4.53 10.17 17.21
N THR A 200 -3.48 10.97 17.42
CA THR A 200 -3.61 12.35 17.93
C THR A 200 -3.67 13.36 16.78
N GLU A 201 -4.18 14.56 17.07
CA GLU A 201 -4.33 15.63 16.06
C GLU A 201 -2.98 16.21 15.64
N GLU A 202 -1.97 16.14 16.51
CA GLU A 202 -0.65 16.75 16.31
C GLU A 202 0.29 15.87 15.48
N ALA A 203 0.03 14.55 15.44
CA ALA A 203 0.97 13.58 14.88
C ALA A 203 1.29 13.87 13.41
N ALA A 204 0.28 14.13 12.58
CA ALA A 204 0.50 14.40 11.16
C ALA A 204 1.45 15.58 10.94
N ALA A 205 1.21 16.70 11.61
CA ALA A 205 2.06 17.89 11.51
C ALA A 205 3.47 17.62 12.07
N ALA A 206 3.60 16.84 13.14
CA ALA A 206 4.91 16.46 13.67
C ALA A 206 5.71 15.59 12.69
N TYR A 207 5.06 14.63 12.01
CA TYR A 207 5.69 13.84 10.96
C TYR A 207 6.16 14.69 9.79
N ASP A 208 5.31 15.60 9.29
CA ASP A 208 5.64 16.47 8.15
C ASP A 208 6.82 17.39 8.45
N ASN A 209 6.90 17.92 9.68
CA ASN A 209 7.99 18.80 10.10
C ASN A 209 9.31 18.04 10.37
N HIS A 210 9.25 16.72 10.59
CA HIS A 210 10.37 15.90 11.02
C HIS A 210 10.52 14.60 10.18
N LEU A 211 10.29 14.68 8.87
CA LEU A 211 10.29 13.51 7.98
C LEU A 211 11.56 12.67 8.06
N ASP A 212 12.75 13.28 8.00
CA ASP A 212 14.01 12.55 8.12
C ASP A 212 14.14 11.79 9.46
N SER A 213 13.72 12.44 10.55
CA SER A 213 13.73 11.86 11.89
C SER A 213 12.78 10.66 11.95
N ALA A 214 11.55 10.83 11.48
CA ALA A 214 10.55 9.77 11.34
C ALA A 214 11.08 8.58 10.54
N TYR A 215 11.50 8.81 9.30
CA TYR A 215 11.99 7.76 8.40
C TYR A 215 13.17 7.00 9.01
N SER A 216 14.10 7.71 9.66
CA SER A 216 15.22 7.05 10.31
C SER A 216 14.79 6.08 11.41
N LEU A 217 13.73 6.39 12.17
CA LEU A 217 13.20 5.52 13.21
C LEU A 217 12.42 4.32 12.63
N TRP A 218 11.56 4.55 11.64
CA TRP A 218 10.78 3.50 10.99
C TRP A 218 11.66 2.46 10.30
N PHE A 219 12.74 2.93 9.69
CA PHE A 219 13.57 2.11 8.82
C PHE A 219 14.96 1.83 9.38
N THR A 220 15.17 1.92 10.70
CA THR A 220 16.44 1.53 11.33
C THR A 220 16.59 0.00 11.42
N ASN A 221 17.82 -0.52 11.36
CA ASN A 221 18.13 -1.91 11.72
C ASN A 221 18.41 -2.09 13.22
N ASN A 222 18.36 -1.01 14.01
CA ASN A 222 18.60 -1.07 15.44
C ASN A 222 17.31 -1.45 16.19
N ALA A 223 17.18 -2.73 16.53
CA ALA A 223 16.05 -3.25 17.28
C ALA A 223 15.82 -2.55 18.63
N THR A 224 16.88 -2.02 19.27
CA THR A 224 16.76 -1.24 20.51
C THR A 224 16.03 0.07 20.26
N TYR A 225 16.31 0.78 19.16
CA TYR A 225 15.60 2.01 18.81
C TYR A 225 14.14 1.74 18.45
N GLN A 226 13.88 0.68 17.70
CA GLN A 226 12.50 0.26 17.43
C GLN A 226 11.75 -0.03 18.74
N ARG A 227 12.35 -0.78 19.66
CA ARG A 227 11.75 -1.10 20.95
C ARG A 227 11.51 0.15 21.82
N ASP A 228 12.52 0.98 21.98
CA ASP A 228 12.54 2.06 22.97
C ASP A 228 11.85 3.35 22.48
N HIS A 229 11.67 3.52 21.17
CA HIS A 229 11.11 4.74 20.59
C HIS A 229 9.90 4.49 19.71
N LEU A 230 9.93 3.48 18.83
CA LEU A 230 8.78 3.20 17.96
C LEU A 230 7.68 2.46 18.73
N ALA A 231 8.05 1.40 19.44
CA ALA A 231 7.12 0.51 20.12
C ALA A 231 6.65 1.09 21.46
N ALA A 232 7.45 1.95 22.10
CA ALA A 232 7.14 2.61 23.36
C ALA A 232 6.04 3.68 23.23
N LEU A 233 5.13 3.73 24.22
CA LEU A 233 4.15 4.82 24.34
C LEU A 233 4.86 6.17 24.49
N GLY A 234 4.47 7.15 23.67
CA GLY A 234 5.10 8.49 23.64
C GLY A 234 6.51 8.53 23.05
N GLY A 235 7.10 7.38 22.69
CA GLY A 235 8.48 7.31 22.20
C GLY A 235 8.67 8.01 20.85
N VAL A 236 7.68 7.90 19.97
CA VAL A 236 7.69 8.56 18.66
C VAL A 236 7.60 10.08 18.82
N GLU A 237 6.67 10.57 19.63
CA GLU A 237 6.51 12.01 19.90
C GLU A 237 7.83 12.61 20.41
N GLN A 238 8.44 11.96 21.41
CA GLN A 238 9.73 12.38 21.93
C GLN A 238 10.81 12.38 20.84
N TRP A 239 10.92 11.29 20.09
CA TRP A 239 11.93 11.15 19.03
C TRP A 239 11.83 12.25 17.97
N LEU A 240 10.62 12.58 17.54
CA LEU A 240 10.35 13.64 16.57
C LEU A 240 10.65 15.03 17.16
N SER A 241 10.19 15.31 18.38
CA SER A 241 10.44 16.62 19.04
C SER A 241 11.93 16.91 19.29
N GLU A 242 12.74 15.86 19.46
CA GLU A 242 14.18 15.95 19.62
C GLU A 242 14.95 15.90 18.27
N ASP A 243 14.23 15.80 17.14
CA ASP A 243 14.75 15.61 15.76
C ASP A 243 15.84 14.53 15.67
N ARG A 244 15.65 13.43 16.40
CA ARG A 244 16.65 12.36 16.50
C ARG A 244 16.78 11.59 15.19
N ARG A 245 17.99 11.07 14.94
CA ARG A 245 18.27 10.25 13.76
C ARG A 245 18.93 8.93 14.14
N ALA A 246 18.46 7.87 13.51
CA ALA A 246 19.05 6.54 13.59
C ALA A 246 19.77 6.20 12.28
N PRO A 247 20.79 5.32 12.32
CA PRO A 247 21.26 4.67 11.11
C PRO A 247 20.12 3.88 10.46
N TYR A 248 19.96 4.08 9.15
CA TYR A 248 19.04 3.28 8.34
C TYR A 248 19.45 1.81 8.30
N GLY A 249 18.45 0.96 8.12
CA GLY A 249 18.58 -0.48 8.16
C GLY A 249 18.90 -1.10 6.80
N GLY A 250 20.05 -1.76 6.73
CA GLY A 250 20.37 -2.74 5.70
C GLY A 250 20.54 -2.18 4.28
N VAL A 251 20.57 -3.09 3.30
CA VAL A 251 20.75 -2.79 1.86
C VAL A 251 19.47 -2.31 1.16
N TYR A 252 18.32 -2.35 1.84
CA TYR A 252 17.01 -2.06 1.26
C TYR A 252 16.58 -0.60 1.39
N VAL A 253 17.18 0.14 2.33
CA VAL A 253 16.92 1.57 2.53
C VAL A 253 18.17 2.33 2.10
N THR A 254 18.32 2.46 0.78
CA THR A 254 19.42 3.19 0.14
C THR A 254 19.07 4.67 0.01
N ASP A 255 20.05 5.54 -0.28
CA ASP A 255 19.76 6.95 -0.58
C ASP A 255 18.78 7.11 -1.75
N VAL A 256 18.75 6.14 -2.66
CA VAL A 256 17.82 6.05 -3.79
C VAL A 256 16.37 5.77 -3.37
N VAL A 257 16.15 5.17 -2.19
CA VAL A 257 14.81 4.87 -1.64
C VAL A 257 14.33 5.99 -0.69
N LYS A 258 15.21 6.95 -0.37
CA LYS A 258 14.89 8.09 0.52
C LYS A 258 14.34 9.31 -0.21
N GLU A 259 14.66 9.46 -1.50
CA GLU A 259 14.18 10.55 -2.37
C GLU A 259 12.82 10.19 -3.00
#